data_AF-A0A8T0D8J4-F1
#
_entry.id   AF-A0A8T0D8J4-F1
#
_cell.length_a   1.000
_cell.length_b   1.000
_cell.length_c   1.000
_cell.angle_alpha   90.00
_cell.angle_beta   90.00
_cell.angle_gamma   90.00
#
_symmetry.space_group_name_H-M   'P 1'
#
loop_
_entity.id
_entity.type
_entity.pdbx_description
1 polymer ?
#
loop_
_entity_poly.entity_id
_entity_poly.type
_entity_poly.pdbx_seq_one_letter_code
_entity_poly.pdbx_strand_id
1 'polypeptide(L)'
;MAAPARVSVMPPGLLVGIPHMGAHGVVHSATPMVVPPVAVPPEATGTPNNTIYINNLNEKIKRDEVKKSLYAVFVQFGQILDIITCK
;
A
#
# COMPACT_ATOMS: atom_id res chain seq x y z
N MET A 1 -26.81 -52.76 15.59
CA MET A 1 -27.84 -51.83 16.10
C MET A 1 -27.84 -50.60 15.20
N ALA A 2 -28.98 -50.33 14.57
CA ALA A 2 -29.13 -49.50 13.38
C ALA A 2 -29.26 -48.00 13.71
N ALA A 3 -28.69 -47.15 12.86
CA ALA A 3 -28.97 -45.72 12.82
C ALA A 3 -30.22 -45.45 11.95
N PRO A 4 -31.20 -44.65 12.40
CA PRO A 4 -32.30 -44.23 11.53
C PRO A 4 -32.01 -42.91 10.81
N ALA A 5 -32.58 -42.86 9.61
CA ALA A 5 -32.31 -41.93 8.54
C ALA A 5 -32.97 -40.54 8.70
N ARG A 6 -32.49 -39.65 7.83
CA ARG A 6 -32.81 -38.23 7.65
C ARG A 6 -34.31 -38.01 7.40
N VAL A 7 -34.86 -36.97 8.03
CA VAL A 7 -36.10 -36.31 7.57
C VAL A 7 -35.75 -34.85 7.24
N SER A 8 -35.70 -34.56 5.94
CA SER A 8 -35.72 -33.19 5.41
C SER A 8 -37.18 -32.81 5.23
N VAL A 9 -37.63 -31.78 5.95
CA VAL A 9 -38.97 -31.19 5.75
C VAL A 9 -38.77 -29.84 5.07
N MET A 10 -39.31 -29.73 3.86
CA MET A 10 -39.33 -28.52 3.04
C MET A 10 -40.79 -28.05 2.93
N PRO A 11 -41.11 -26.78 3.25
CA PRO A 11 -42.44 -26.24 2.96
C PRO A 11 -42.50 -25.63 1.53
N PRO A 12 -43.55 -25.93 0.75
CA PRO A 12 -43.76 -25.37 -0.58
C PRO A 12 -44.44 -23.99 -0.49
N GLY A 13 -43.78 -22.94 -1.01
CA GLY A 13 -44.25 -21.56 -0.98
C GLY A 13 -44.04 -20.82 -2.30
N LEU A 14 -44.56 -21.40 -3.39
CA LEU A 14 -44.51 -20.87 -4.74
C LEU A 14 -45.40 -19.60 -4.84
N LEU A 15 -44.82 -18.42 -5.09
CA LEU A 15 -45.56 -17.29 -5.69
C LEU A 15 -44.66 -16.36 -6.53
N VAL A 16 -44.44 -16.79 -7.77
CA VAL A 16 -44.04 -15.93 -8.91
C VAL A 16 -45.04 -14.77 -9.06
N GLY A 17 -44.54 -13.53 -9.16
CA GLY A 17 -45.33 -12.35 -9.55
C GLY A 17 -44.43 -11.15 -9.86
N ILE A 18 -44.57 -10.62 -11.09
CA ILE A 18 -43.62 -9.76 -11.83
C ILE A 18 -43.98 -8.25 -11.65
N PRO A 19 -43.49 -7.29 -12.48
CA PRO A 19 -42.77 -6.06 -12.10
C PRO A 19 -43.67 -4.79 -12.06
N HIS A 20 -43.12 -3.59 -11.77
CA HIS A 20 -43.36 -2.33 -12.52
C HIS A 20 -42.93 -1.06 -11.73
N MET A 21 -42.26 -0.15 -12.47
CA MET A 21 -41.80 1.21 -12.18
C MET A 21 -42.58 2.06 -11.17
N GLY A 22 -41.82 2.89 -10.45
CA GLY A 22 -42.27 4.17 -9.90
C GLY A 22 -41.07 5.07 -9.60
N ALA A 23 -40.97 6.18 -10.33
CA ALA A 23 -39.94 7.20 -10.20
C ALA A 23 -39.97 7.92 -8.84
N HIS A 24 -38.91 8.69 -8.56
CA HIS A 24 -38.90 10.04 -7.97
C HIS A 24 -37.67 10.24 -7.07
N GLY A 25 -36.88 11.27 -7.39
CA GLY A 25 -35.95 11.88 -6.45
C GLY A 25 -34.53 12.05 -6.97
N VAL A 26 -34.33 12.92 -7.96
CA VAL A 26 -33.06 13.65 -8.06
C VAL A 26 -32.89 14.44 -6.76
N VAL A 27 -31.97 14.01 -5.91
CA VAL A 27 -31.37 14.85 -4.88
C VAL A 27 -29.90 14.97 -5.23
N HIS A 28 -29.48 16.22 -5.43
CA HIS A 28 -28.10 16.59 -5.68
C HIS A 28 -27.23 16.12 -4.52
N SER A 29 -26.39 15.11 -4.74
CA SER A 29 -25.28 14.80 -3.84
C SER A 29 -24.03 15.46 -4.42
N ALA A 30 -23.67 16.62 -3.87
CA ALA A 30 -22.34 17.17 -4.04
C ALA A 30 -21.36 16.08 -3.58
N THR A 31 -20.64 15.47 -4.51
CA THR A 31 -19.51 14.60 -4.19
C THR A 31 -18.54 15.41 -3.33
N PRO A 32 -18.32 15.06 -2.06
CA PRO A 32 -17.18 15.61 -1.36
C PRO A 32 -15.96 15.09 -2.13
N MET A 33 -15.19 16.01 -2.69
CA MET A 33 -13.85 15.70 -3.18
C MET A 33 -13.07 15.23 -1.95
N VAL A 34 -13.06 13.92 -1.73
CA VAL A 34 -12.07 13.27 -0.89
C VAL A 34 -10.76 13.59 -1.58
N VAL A 35 -10.07 14.61 -1.08
CA VAL A 35 -8.65 14.73 -1.33
C VAL A 35 -8.08 13.38 -0.91
N PRO A 36 -7.51 12.57 -1.82
CA PRO A 36 -6.82 11.39 -1.37
C PRO A 36 -5.82 11.89 -0.32
N PRO A 37 -5.75 11.27 0.88
CA PRO A 37 -4.64 11.57 1.76
C PRO A 37 -3.39 11.35 0.89
N VAL A 38 -2.61 12.41 0.70
CA VAL A 38 -1.26 12.28 0.15
C VAL A 38 -0.66 11.14 0.96
N ALA A 39 -0.39 10.03 0.29
CA ALA A 39 0.12 8.84 0.91
C ALA A 39 1.45 9.23 1.54
N VAL A 40 1.43 9.47 2.85
CA VAL A 40 2.65 9.48 3.65
C VAL A 40 3.29 8.12 3.40
N PRO A 41 4.49 8.05 2.78
CA PRO A 41 5.12 6.77 2.53
C PRO A 41 5.27 6.04 3.87
N PRO A 42 4.77 4.81 4.01
CA PRO A 42 4.92 4.07 5.25
C PRO A 42 6.41 3.94 5.54
N GLU A 43 6.80 4.41 6.72
CA GLU A 43 8.15 4.36 7.24
C GLU A 43 8.66 2.91 7.21
N ALA A 44 9.62 2.64 6.31
CA ALA A 44 10.47 1.45 6.22
C ALA A 44 9.84 0.08 6.55
N THR A 45 8.80 -0.33 5.82
CA THR A 45 8.31 -1.72 5.83
C THR A 45 9.22 -2.62 4.98
N GLY A 46 10.30 -3.14 5.59
CA GLY A 46 10.90 -4.47 5.35
C GLY A 46 11.37 -4.89 3.94
N THR A 47 11.25 -4.03 2.92
CA THR A 47 11.62 -4.37 1.54
C THR A 47 13.04 -3.87 1.26
N PRO A 48 13.95 -4.72 0.76
CA PRO A 48 15.32 -4.29 0.46
C PRO A 48 15.32 -3.16 -0.57
N ASN A 49 16.12 -2.12 -0.30
CA ASN A 49 16.33 -1.00 -1.21
C ASN A 49 17.75 -1.04 -1.75
N ASN A 50 17.91 -0.79 -3.05
CA ASN A 50 19.22 -0.71 -3.71
C ASN A 50 19.98 0.58 -3.37
N THR A 51 19.29 1.57 -2.79
CA THR A 51 19.85 2.85 -2.36
C THR A 51 19.80 2.96 -0.85
N ILE A 52 20.95 3.23 -0.24
CA ILE A 52 21.07 3.49 1.19
C ILE A 52 21.05 5.00 1.46
N TYR A 53 20.25 5.42 2.44
CA TYR A 53 20.24 6.79 2.94
C TYR A 53 21.04 6.86 4.24
N ILE A 54 22.05 7.74 4.27
CA ILE A 54 22.95 7.88 5.42
C ILE A 54 22.77 9.28 5.99
N ASN A 55 22.26 9.35 7.22
CA ASN A 55 22.11 10.59 7.97
C ASN A 55 23.23 10.74 9.01
N ASN A 56 23.33 11.93 9.61
CA ASN A 56 24.28 12.22 10.69
C ASN A 56 25.77 12.09 10.26
N LEU A 57 26.08 12.44 9.01
CA LEU A 57 27.46 12.55 8.53
C LEU A 57 28.12 13.84 9.03
N ASN A 58 29.44 13.81 9.22
CA ASN A 58 30.19 14.98 9.65
C ASN A 58 30.16 16.10 8.59
N GLU A 59 29.45 17.18 8.90
CA GLU A 59 29.25 18.30 7.98
C GLU A 59 30.45 19.23 7.80
N LYS A 60 31.49 19.08 8.64
CA LYS A 60 32.75 19.83 8.51
C LYS A 60 33.64 19.32 7.36
N ILE A 61 33.36 18.13 6.83
CA ILE A 61 34.13 17.53 5.73
C ILE A 61 33.59 18.06 4.39
N LYS A 62 34.50 18.31 3.44
CA LYS A 62 34.13 18.73 2.07
C LYS A 62 33.35 17.62 1.37
N ARG A 63 32.39 17.99 0.50
CA ARG A 63 31.54 17.01 -0.21
C ARG A 63 32.34 15.93 -0.95
N ASP A 64 33.39 16.31 -1.67
CA ASP A 64 34.23 15.36 -2.41
C ASP A 64 34.92 14.34 -1.50
N GLU A 65 35.38 14.77 -0.33
CA GLU A 65 36.04 13.89 0.64
C GLU A 65 35.05 12.95 1.32
N VAL A 66 33.81 13.41 1.59
CA VAL A 66 32.72 12.54 2.04
C VAL A 66 32.44 11.46 1.01
N LYS A 67 32.30 11.82 -0.27
CA LYS A 67 32.05 10.85 -1.35
C LYS A 67 33.17 9.81 -1.47
N LYS A 68 34.43 10.24 -1.45
CA LYS A 68 35.59 9.34 -1.49
C LYS A 68 35.62 8.38 -0.30
N SER A 69 35.36 8.89 0.91
CA SER A 69 35.36 8.10 2.13
C SER A 69 34.25 7.05 2.11
N LEU A 70 33.04 7.44 1.70
CA LEU A 70 31.92 6.51 1.55
C LEU A 70 32.22 5.47 0.47
N TYR A 71 32.71 5.88 -0.70
CA TYR A 71 33.06 4.95 -1.78
C TYR A 71 34.10 3.92 -1.31
N ALA A 72 35.17 4.36 -0.65
CA ALA A 72 36.23 3.48 -0.15
C ALA A 72 35.72 2.42 0.84
N VAL A 73 34.77 2.79 1.70
CA VAL A 73 34.18 1.86 2.68
C VAL A 73 33.15 0.94 2.04
N PHE A 74 32.35 1.41 1.08
CA PHE A 74 31.22 0.66 0.56
C PHE A 74 31.54 -0.22 -0.66
N VAL A 75 32.62 0.05 -1.40
CA VAL A 75 32.99 -0.69 -2.63
C VAL A 75 33.22 -2.19 -2.39
N GLN A 76 33.65 -2.57 -1.19
CA GLN A 76 33.84 -3.97 -0.81
C GLN A 76 32.52 -4.76 -0.70
N PHE A 77 31.37 -4.10 -0.57
CA PHE A 77 30.07 -4.75 -0.48
C PHE A 77 29.35 -4.87 -1.83
N GLY A 78 29.89 -4.22 -2.87
CA GLY A 78 29.32 -4.28 -4.21
C GLY A 78 29.65 -3.04 -5.04
N GLN A 79 29.20 -3.07 -6.30
CA GLN A 79 29.34 -1.93 -7.20
C GLN A 79 28.41 -0.79 -6.76
N ILE A 80 28.99 0.40 -6.58
CA ILE A 80 28.25 1.62 -6.28
C ILE A 80 27.94 2.34 -7.59
N LEU A 81 26.66 2.57 -7.87
CA LEU A 81 26.24 3.26 -9.10
C LEU A 81 26.47 4.78 -9.02
N ASP A 82 26.06 5.40 -7.91
CA ASP A 82 26.27 6.83 -7.68
C ASP A 82 26.22 7.17 -6.18
N ILE A 83 26.86 8.29 -5.80
CA ILE A 83 26.81 8.85 -4.44
C ILE A 83 26.31 10.30 -4.55
N ILE A 84 25.06 10.50 -4.17
CA ILE A 84 24.43 11.81 -4.13
C ILE A 84 24.59 12.42 -2.74
N THR A 85 25.24 13.58 -2.71
CA THR A 85 25.35 14.43 -1.52
C THR A 85 24.82 15.80 -1.86
N CYS A 86 23.71 16.19 -1.26
CA CYS A 86 23.13 17.54 -1.40
C CYS A 86 23.34 18.29 -0.08
N LYS A 87 24.17 19.34 -0.11
CA LYS A 87 24.39 20.28 1.00
C LYS A 87 24.67 21.66 0.41
#